data_AF-A0A1E8DZ03-F1
#
_entry.id   AF-A0A1E8DZ03-F1
#
_cell.length_a   1.000
_cell.length_b   1.000
_cell.length_c   1.000
_cell.angle_alpha   90.00
_cell.angle_beta   90.00
_cell.angle_gamma   90.00
#
_symmetry.space_group_name_H-M   'P 1'
#
loop_
_entity.id
_entity.type
_entity.pdbx_description
1 polymer ?
#
loop_
_entity_poly.entity_id
_entity_poly.type
_entity_poly.pdbx_seq_one_letter_code
_entity_poly.pdbx_strand_id
1 'polypeptide(L)'
;MAIVYCNKCKQCGESKLKGSGWITFILILFYIIPGVIYMIWRRSGIGECKFCGSSDVIPASQKPILQNQERVSISQPVFENVPNINCPDCRELIRFDARKCKHCGTYIDELKK
;
A
#
# COMPACT_ATOMS: atom_id res chain seq x y z
N MET A 1 -16.14 7.81 -12.93
CA MET A 1 -16.53 6.52 -12.34
C MET A 1 -15.26 5.87 -11.83
N ALA A 2 -15.23 5.37 -10.59
CA ALA A 2 -14.04 4.78 -9.99
C ALA A 2 -14.14 3.26 -10.04
N ILE A 3 -13.01 2.58 -10.23
CA ILE A 3 -12.94 1.12 -10.09
C ILE A 3 -12.89 0.76 -8.61
N VAL A 4 -13.83 -0.08 -8.18
CA VAL A 4 -13.96 -0.52 -6.79
C VAL A 4 -13.98 -2.04 -6.71
N TYR A 5 -13.42 -2.56 -5.62
CA TYR A 5 -13.48 -3.96 -5.25
C TYR A 5 -14.56 -4.15 -4.19
N CYS A 6 -15.42 -5.16 -4.35
CA CYS A 6 -16.48 -5.44 -3.39
C CYS A 6 -16.14 -6.62 -2.49
N ASN A 7 -16.29 -6.45 -1.16
CA ASN A 7 -15.99 -7.50 -0.18
C ASN A 7 -17.05 -8.62 -0.15
N LYS A 8 -18.31 -8.31 -0.49
CA LYS A 8 -19.43 -9.28 -0.50
C LYS A 8 -19.36 -10.25 -1.67
N CYS A 9 -19.22 -9.73 -2.89
CA CYS A 9 -19.30 -10.52 -4.12
C CYS A 9 -17.93 -10.77 -4.78
N LYS A 10 -16.85 -10.22 -4.20
CA LYS A 10 -15.45 -10.40 -4.62
C LYS A 10 -15.14 -10.06 -6.09
N GLN A 11 -16.04 -9.35 -6.76
CA GLN A 11 -15.82 -8.87 -8.13
C GLN A 11 -15.33 -7.43 -8.15
N CYS A 12 -14.46 -7.14 -9.13
CA CYS A 12 -13.94 -5.81 -9.42
C CYS A 12 -14.82 -5.17 -10.49
N GLY A 13 -15.19 -3.91 -10.32
CA GLY A 13 -15.96 -3.22 -11.35
C GLY A 13 -16.14 -1.75 -11.08
N GLU A 14 -16.89 -1.09 -11.95
CA GLU A 14 -17.24 0.32 -11.80
C GLU A 14 -18.17 0.54 -10.60
N SER A 15 -17.93 1.59 -9.82
CA SER A 15 -18.85 1.99 -8.77
C SER A 15 -20.07 2.73 -9.32
N LYS A 16 -21.24 2.39 -8.77
CA LYS A 16 -22.49 3.12 -8.98
C LYS A 16 -22.63 4.20 -7.91
N LEU A 17 -23.08 5.40 -8.30
CA LEU A 17 -23.34 6.49 -7.35
C LEU A 17 -24.54 6.15 -6.46
N LYS A 18 -24.47 6.55 -5.18
CA LYS A 18 -25.58 6.41 -4.23
C LYS A 18 -26.70 7.41 -4.55
N GLY A 19 -27.95 6.92 -4.59
CA GLY A 19 -29.16 7.73 -4.69
C GLY A 19 -29.53 8.25 -6.08
N SER A 20 -30.74 8.81 -6.22
CA SER A 20 -31.29 9.32 -7.49
C SER A 20 -31.10 10.84 -7.61
N GLY A 21 -30.61 11.32 -8.76
CA GLY A 21 -30.32 12.75 -9.01
C GLY A 21 -31.51 13.67 -8.78
N TRP A 22 -32.69 13.14 -9.07
CA TRP A 22 -33.96 13.83 -8.99
C TRP A 22 -34.34 14.26 -7.57
N ILE A 23 -34.00 13.47 -6.55
CA ILE A 23 -34.28 13.84 -5.14
C ILE A 23 -33.55 15.13 -4.78
N THR A 24 -32.30 15.29 -5.22
CA THR A 24 -31.51 16.50 -4.95
C THR A 24 -32.17 17.73 -5.57
N PHE A 25 -32.67 17.61 -6.80
CA PHE A 25 -33.31 18.71 -7.52
C PHE A 25 -34.62 19.14 -6.86
N ILE A 26 -35.45 18.19 -6.41
CA ILE A 26 -36.68 18.49 -5.67
C ILE A 26 -36.35 19.17 -4.33
N LEU A 27 -35.40 18.64 -3.57
CA LEU A 27 -35.01 19.23 -2.28
C LEU A 27 -34.54 20.67 -2.46
N ILE A 28 -33.71 20.95 -3.46
CA ILE A 28 -33.17 22.30 -3.69
C ILE A 28 -34.24 23.29 -4.17
N LEU A 29 -35.24 22.81 -4.92
CA LEU A 29 -36.36 23.63 -5.41
C LEU A 29 -37.27 24.10 -4.27
N PHE A 30 -37.53 23.23 -3.28
CA PHE A 30 -38.38 23.57 -2.13
C PHE A 30 -37.59 24.21 -0.97
N TYR A 31 -36.34 23.79 -0.75
CA TYR A 31 -35.49 24.28 0.34
C TYR A 31 -33.99 24.13 0.00
N ILE A 32 -33.28 25.26 -0.19
CA ILE A 32 -31.86 25.27 -0.58
C ILE A 32 -30.97 24.48 0.40
N ILE A 33 -31.15 24.66 1.71
CA ILE A 33 -30.30 24.03 2.74
C ILE A 33 -30.32 22.49 2.70
N PRO A 34 -31.47 21.79 2.78
CA PRO A 34 -31.49 20.33 2.70
C PRO A 34 -31.05 19.81 1.33
N GLY A 35 -31.26 20.57 0.25
CA GLY A 35 -30.73 20.24 -1.07
C GLY A 35 -29.20 20.18 -1.10
N VAL A 36 -28.53 21.19 -0.53
CA VAL A 36 -27.06 21.24 -0.45
C VAL A 36 -26.50 20.14 0.44
N ILE A 37 -27.10 19.89 1.61
CA ILE A 37 -26.69 18.81 2.52
C ILE A 37 -26.78 17.45 1.80
N TYR A 38 -27.89 17.19 1.12
CA TYR A 38 -28.06 15.96 0.35
C TYR A 38 -27.04 15.86 -0.78
N MET A 39 -26.71 16.96 -1.45
CA MET A 39 -25.71 16.98 -2.53
C MET A 39 -24.31 16.62 -2.02
N ILE A 40 -23.93 17.10 -0.84
CA ILE A 40 -22.65 16.78 -0.19
C ILE A 40 -22.62 15.32 0.24
N TRP A 41 -23.69 14.81 0.86
CA TRP A 41 -23.79 13.40 1.24
C TRP A 41 -23.75 12.47 0.02
N ARG A 42 -24.49 12.82 -1.03
CA ARG A 42 -24.53 12.06 -2.29
C ARG A 42 -23.18 12.01 -3.00
N ARG A 43 -22.37 13.07 -2.89
CA ARG A 43 -21.04 13.16 -3.51
C ARG A 43 -19.92 12.61 -2.62
N SER A 44 -20.16 12.53 -1.32
CA SER A 44 -19.25 11.94 -0.34
C SER A 44 -19.34 10.42 -0.35
N GLY A 45 -18.43 9.75 -1.04
CA GLY A 45 -18.28 8.29 -0.97
C GLY A 45 -17.71 7.65 -2.24
N ILE A 46 -17.29 6.40 -2.09
CA ILE A 46 -16.74 5.54 -3.15
C ILE A 46 -17.82 4.86 -4.02
N GLY A 47 -19.09 4.95 -3.62
CA GLY A 47 -20.24 4.39 -4.32
C GLY A 47 -20.64 3.00 -3.82
N GLU A 48 -21.48 2.32 -4.60
CA GLU A 48 -21.95 0.96 -4.36
C GLU A 48 -21.48 0.03 -5.47
N CYS A 49 -21.37 -1.27 -5.15
CA CYS A 49 -21.04 -2.27 -6.15
C CYS A 49 -22.16 -2.37 -7.20
N LYS A 50 -21.82 -2.26 -8.49
CA LYS A 50 -22.78 -2.36 -9.61
C LYS A 50 -23.52 -3.69 -9.68
N PHE A 51 -22.91 -4.76 -9.19
CA PHE A 51 -23.41 -6.13 -9.37
C PHE A 51 -24.29 -6.62 -8.22
N CYS A 52 -23.97 -6.25 -6.97
CA CYS A 52 -24.74 -6.69 -5.79
C CYS A 52 -25.37 -5.55 -4.98
N GLY A 53 -25.08 -4.28 -5.33
CA GLY A 53 -25.60 -3.11 -4.62
C GLY A 53 -25.05 -2.90 -3.21
N SER A 54 -24.08 -3.70 -2.74
CA SER A 54 -23.54 -3.52 -1.39
C SER A 54 -22.69 -2.26 -1.30
N SER A 55 -22.85 -1.52 -0.19
CA SER A 55 -22.02 -0.38 0.19
C SER A 55 -20.62 -0.75 0.69
N ASP A 56 -20.36 -2.05 0.93
CA ASP A 56 -19.08 -2.58 1.40
C ASP A 56 -18.12 -2.80 0.22
N VAL A 57 -17.61 -1.67 -0.28
CA VAL A 57 -16.64 -1.61 -1.37
C VAL A 57 -15.40 -0.84 -0.92
N ILE A 58 -14.25 -1.14 -1.51
CA ILE A 58 -12.98 -0.44 -1.29
C ILE A 58 -12.44 0.05 -2.65
N PRO A 59 -11.63 1.11 -2.70
CA PRO A 59 -10.99 1.55 -3.95
C PRO A 59 -10.12 0.42 -4.50
N ALA A 60 -10.19 0.14 -5.80
CA ALA A 60 -9.35 -0.91 -6.38
C ALA A 60 -7.84 -0.57 -6.32
N SER A 61 -7.48 0.73 -6.29
CA SER A 61 -6.11 1.20 -6.04
C SER A 61 -5.61 0.85 -4.64
N GLN A 62 -6.55 0.70 -3.71
CA GLN A 62 -6.31 0.44 -2.30
C GLN A 62 -6.57 -1.01 -1.97
N LYS A 63 -6.81 -1.89 -2.96
CA LYS A 63 -6.73 -3.33 -2.74
C LYS A 63 -5.29 -3.56 -2.33
N PRO A 64 -5.00 -3.80 -1.03
CA PRO A 64 -3.71 -4.32 -0.69
C PRO A 64 -3.71 -5.61 -1.50
N ILE A 65 -2.69 -5.78 -2.35
CA ILE A 65 -2.14 -7.11 -2.50
C ILE A 65 -2.16 -7.69 -1.08
N LEU A 66 -2.70 -8.89 -0.89
CA LEU A 66 -2.46 -9.64 0.35
C LEU A 66 -0.95 -9.87 0.46
N GLN A 67 -0.20 -8.82 0.77
CA GLN A 67 0.99 -8.79 1.59
C GLN A 67 0.36 -8.78 2.99
N ASN A 68 0.59 -9.76 3.86
CA ASN A 68 1.82 -9.75 4.64
C ASN A 68 2.40 -8.33 4.75
N GLN A 69 1.58 -7.40 5.23
CA GLN A 69 1.97 -6.04 5.57
C GLN A 69 2.26 -6.00 7.08
N GLU A 70 3.14 -6.91 7.50
CA GLU A 70 4.24 -6.50 8.36
C GLU A 70 5.53 -6.70 7.56
N ARG A 71 6.07 -5.58 7.08
CA ARG A 71 7.44 -5.39 6.54
C ARG A 71 7.78 -6.04 5.19
N VAL A 72 7.71 -5.26 4.10
CA VAL A 72 8.80 -5.25 3.10
C VAL A 72 8.97 -3.83 2.55
N SER A 73 9.92 -3.12 3.16
CA SER A 73 10.64 -1.99 2.58
C SER A 73 11.35 -2.44 1.31
N ILE A 74 10.93 -1.94 0.15
CA ILE A 74 11.72 -2.03 -1.10
C ILE A 74 12.85 -1.00 -0.99
N SER A 75 13.91 -1.39 -0.27
CA SER A 75 15.27 -0.92 -0.44
C SER A 75 16.23 -1.75 0.43
N GLN A 76 16.36 -3.07 0.20
CA GLN A 76 17.54 -3.87 0.57
C GLN A 76 17.35 -5.37 0.24
N PRO A 77 18.32 -6.05 -0.40
CA PRO A 77 18.40 -7.50 -0.32
C PRO A 77 18.72 -7.91 1.12
N VAL A 78 17.81 -8.68 1.73
CA VAL A 78 17.89 -9.21 3.10
C VAL A 78 19.00 -10.26 3.17
N PHE A 79 20.18 -9.83 3.61
CA PHE A 79 21.23 -10.69 4.18
C PHE A 79 21.28 -10.41 5.69
N GLU A 80 20.26 -10.85 6.42
CA GLU A 80 20.06 -10.46 7.83
C GLU A 80 20.83 -11.33 8.84
N ASN A 81 21.74 -12.19 8.39
CA ASN A 81 22.62 -12.98 9.29
C ASN A 81 23.99 -13.23 8.67
N VAL A 82 24.68 -12.19 8.18
CA VAL A 82 26.07 -12.36 7.75
C VAL A 82 26.98 -12.35 8.97
N PRO A 83 27.71 -13.44 9.28
CA PRO A 83 28.61 -13.46 10.43
C PRO A 83 29.70 -12.39 10.28
N ASN A 84 30.00 -11.72 11.39
CA ASN A 84 31.12 -10.80 11.50
C ASN A 84 32.37 -11.55 11.97
N ILE A 85 33.52 -11.21 11.41
CA ILE A 85 34.81 -11.76 11.79
C ILE A 85 35.80 -10.61 12.03
N ASN A 86 36.83 -10.85 12.83
CA ASN A 86 37.93 -9.90 12.99
C ASN A 86 38.91 -10.03 11.84
N CYS A 87 39.39 -8.89 11.32
CA CYS A 87 40.47 -8.88 10.34
C CYS A 87 41.76 -9.44 10.98
N PRO A 88 42.47 -10.39 10.35
CA PRO A 88 43.69 -10.98 10.90
C PRO A 88 44.86 -9.99 11.06
N ASP A 89 44.87 -8.91 10.27
CA ASP A 89 45.99 -7.97 10.19
C ASP A 89 45.85 -6.81 11.19
N CYS A 90 44.67 -6.18 11.26
CA CYS A 90 44.39 -5.03 12.13
C CYS A 90 43.34 -5.28 13.22
N ARG A 91 42.73 -6.47 13.27
CA ARG A 91 41.71 -6.91 14.25
C ARG A 91 40.38 -6.15 14.24
N GLU A 92 40.17 -5.26 13.28
CA GLU A 92 38.91 -4.55 13.08
C GLU A 92 37.75 -5.52 12.77
N LEU A 93 36.52 -5.17 13.20
CA LEU A 93 35.33 -5.97 12.90
C LEU A 93 34.92 -5.78 11.44
N ILE A 94 34.97 -6.86 10.66
CA ILE A 94 34.57 -6.87 9.25
C ILE A 94 33.47 -7.92 9.02
N ARG A 95 32.74 -7.78 7.92
CA ARG A 95 31.82 -8.84 7.48
C ARG A 95 32.62 -10.02 6.93
N PHE A 96 32.13 -11.25 7.11
CA PHE A 96 32.76 -12.45 6.57
C PHE A 96 32.98 -12.42 5.05
N ASP A 97 32.13 -11.70 4.31
CA ASP A 97 32.20 -11.53 2.86
C ASP A 97 33.06 -10.33 2.39
N ALA A 98 33.78 -9.66 3.28
CA ALA A 98 34.65 -8.55 2.92
C ALA A 98 35.90 -9.03 2.18
N ARG A 99 36.10 -8.59 0.93
CA ARG A 99 37.35 -8.87 0.16
C ARG A 99 38.54 -8.01 0.59
N LYS A 100 38.29 -6.81 1.12
CA LYS A 100 39.32 -5.83 1.50
C LYS A 100 38.95 -5.17 2.82
N CYS A 101 39.90 -5.10 3.75
CA CYS A 101 39.69 -4.41 5.02
C CYS A 101 39.67 -2.89 4.81
N LYS A 102 38.70 -2.20 5.41
CA LYS A 102 38.60 -0.72 5.34
C LYS A 102 39.68 -0.01 6.17
N HIS A 103 40.20 -0.66 7.21
CA HIS A 103 41.14 -0.06 8.15
C HIS A 103 42.59 -0.19 7.67
N CYS A 104 43.07 -1.41 7.40
CA CYS A 104 44.45 -1.64 6.94
C CYS A 104 44.61 -1.78 5.42
N GLY A 105 43.52 -1.92 4.66
CA GLY A 105 43.59 -2.02 3.20
C GLY A 105 44.09 -3.35 2.64
N THR A 106 44.40 -4.35 3.48
CA THR A 106 44.81 -5.70 3.02
C THR A 106 43.63 -6.49 2.45
N TYR A 107 43.94 -7.37 1.51
CA TYR A 107 42.97 -8.29 0.89
C TYR A 107 42.82 -9.55 1.75
N ILE A 108 41.57 -9.94 2.04
CA ILE A 108 41.27 -11.07 2.94
C ILE A 108 41.44 -12.42 2.22
N ASP A 109 41.27 -12.43 0.89
CA ASP A 109 41.38 -13.64 0.06
C ASP A 109 42.79 -14.27 0.11
N GLU A 110 43.82 -13.45 0.35
CA GLU A 110 45.24 -13.87 0.36
C GLU A 110 45.67 -14.54 1.68
N LEU A 111 44.83 -14.48 2.72
CA LEU A 111 45.17 -14.94 4.08
C LEU A 111 44.52 -16.29 4.45
N LYS A 112 43.71 -16.87 3.56
CA LYS A 112 43.07 -18.20 3.74
C LYS A 112 43.92 -19.37 3.22
N LYS A 113 45.13 -19.12 2.74
CA LYS A 113 46.07 -20.14 2.24
C LYS A 113 46.95 -20.66 3.37
#